data_AF-A0A3N5KX39-F1
#
_entry.id   AF-A0A3N5KX39-F1
#
_cell.length_a   1.000
_cell.length_b   1.000
_cell.length_c   1.000
_cell.angle_alpha   90.00
_cell.angle_beta   90.00
_cell.angle_gamma   90.00
#
_symmetry.space_group_name_H-M   'P 1'
#
loop_
_entity.id
_entity.type
_entity.pdbx_description
1 polymer ?
#
loop_
_entity_poly.entity_id
_entity_poly.type
_entity_poly.pdbx_seq_one_letter_code
_entity_poly.pdbx_strand_id
1 'polypeptide(L)'
;MFALEALQARDGDCLLLHYGSDQDRKLILIDGGPTGTYKSILKTRLDQLRGTGTLDLRLAIVSHIDLDHITGILDLLKNLYELQNSGKPQPYRIRSLWHNSFEKLAGVKKAAVENKAVGAAVSGSPIALAGLKDKVKAVVASVKQGSELRNYAIQLGIKLNAETKGELVCTPVTGRKIIPIDLDAGLTFTIVGPREGELQDLENEWEKSKARAKAKATPQAIAADYLNRTVPNLSSIVILAELKTGGSKPKQMLLT
;
A
#
# COMPACT_ATOMS: atom_id res chain seq x y z
N MET A 1 21.56 11.46 -8.44
CA MET A 1 21.10 11.37 -7.04
C MET A 1 20.49 9.99 -6.79
N PHE A 2 20.71 9.44 -5.59
CA PHE A 2 20.01 8.26 -5.06
C PHE A 2 20.04 8.38 -3.54
N ALA A 3 18.94 8.85 -2.95
CA ALA A 3 18.89 9.25 -1.55
C ALA A 3 17.52 8.89 -0.95
N LEU A 4 17.53 8.42 0.29
CA LEU A 4 16.32 8.20 1.07
C LEU A 4 16.15 9.37 2.03
N GLU A 5 15.01 10.04 1.97
CA GLU A 5 14.59 11.05 2.92
C GLU A 5 13.52 10.45 3.84
N ALA A 6 13.83 10.27 5.12
CA ALA A 6 12.89 9.81 6.12
C ALA A 6 12.19 11.00 6.78
N LEU A 7 10.86 11.05 6.69
CA LEU A 7 10.04 12.09 7.31
C LEU A 7 9.63 11.67 8.73
N GLN A 8 9.47 12.65 9.61
CA GLN A 8 9.17 12.40 11.03
C GLN A 8 7.72 11.95 11.25
N ALA A 9 7.43 10.68 10.97
CA ALA A 9 6.12 10.03 11.17
C ALA A 9 5.79 9.76 12.64
N ARG A 10 6.79 9.85 13.54
CA ARG A 10 6.78 9.46 14.96
C ARG A 10 6.70 7.94 15.16
N ASP A 11 5.63 7.32 14.68
CA ASP A 11 5.43 5.87 14.61
C ASP A 11 5.30 5.46 13.14
N GLY A 12 5.69 4.22 12.81
CA GLY A 12 5.75 3.72 11.44
C GLY A 12 6.62 4.54 10.49
N ASP A 13 6.41 4.35 9.19
CA ASP A 13 7.27 4.94 8.15
C ASP A 13 6.58 5.98 7.28
N CYS A 14 7.34 6.99 6.89
CA CYS A 14 7.00 7.91 5.82
C CYS A 14 8.29 8.33 5.11
N LEU A 15 8.56 7.73 3.94
CA LEU A 15 9.85 7.83 3.27
C LEU A 15 9.68 8.35 1.84
N LEU A 16 10.67 9.12 1.42
CA LEU A 16 10.79 9.63 0.06
C LEU A 16 12.09 9.12 -0.56
N LEU A 17 11.99 8.27 -1.57
CA LEU A 17 13.14 7.83 -2.35
C LEU A 17 13.35 8.78 -3.53
N HIS A 18 14.43 9.55 -3.44
CA HIS A 18 14.88 10.47 -4.47
C HIS A 18 15.87 9.79 -5.41
N TYR A 19 15.63 9.87 -6.72
CA TYR A 19 16.54 9.31 -7.72
C TYR A 19 16.56 10.16 -9.00
N GLY A 20 17.47 9.84 -9.92
CA GLY A 20 17.64 10.57 -11.19
C GLY A 20 18.75 11.63 -11.14
N SER A 21 18.80 12.50 -12.14
CA SER A 21 19.83 13.55 -12.24
C SER A 21 19.38 14.83 -11.52
N ASP A 22 20.26 15.83 -11.40
CA ASP A 22 19.84 17.11 -10.82
C ASP A 22 18.84 17.87 -11.70
N GLN A 23 18.83 17.60 -13.00
CA GLN A 23 17.91 18.22 -13.97
C GLN A 23 16.61 17.43 -14.15
N ASP A 24 16.59 16.16 -13.74
CA ASP A 24 15.45 15.24 -13.83
C ASP A 24 15.35 14.43 -12.53
N ARG A 25 14.97 15.13 -11.46
CA ARG A 25 14.78 14.54 -10.13
C ARG A 25 13.43 13.85 -10.07
N LYS A 26 13.44 12.59 -9.70
CA LYS A 26 12.25 11.74 -9.61
C LYS A 26 12.06 11.24 -8.18
N LEU A 27 10.80 10.97 -7.85
CA LEU A 27 10.38 10.70 -6.49
C LEU A 27 9.48 9.48 -6.41
N ILE A 28 9.74 8.64 -5.41
CA ILE A 28 8.87 7.54 -5.00
C ILE A 28 8.50 7.78 -3.53
N LEU A 29 7.20 7.71 -3.22
CA LEU A 29 6.69 7.75 -1.86
C LEU A 29 6.57 6.32 -1.33
N ILE A 30 7.06 6.06 -0.13
CA ILE A 30 6.97 4.76 0.54
C ILE A 30 6.37 5.02 1.93
N ASP A 31 5.16 4.51 2.14
CA ASP A 31 4.32 4.77 3.30
C ASP A 31 4.05 6.26 3.59
N GLY A 32 3.08 6.52 4.46
CA GLY A 32 2.59 7.86 4.75
C GLY A 32 2.56 8.20 6.23
N GLY A 33 2.97 7.27 7.09
CA GLY A 33 2.88 7.41 8.54
C GLY A 33 1.43 7.31 9.07
N PRO A 34 1.27 7.49 10.39
CA PRO A 34 -0.01 7.46 11.08
C PRO A 34 -0.87 8.69 10.77
N THR A 35 -2.08 8.70 11.34
CA THR A 35 -3.02 9.83 11.32
C THR A 35 -2.33 11.18 11.55
N GLY A 36 -2.59 12.13 10.66
CA GLY A 36 -2.07 13.50 10.77
C GLY A 36 -0.68 13.71 10.16
N THR A 37 0.07 12.64 9.84
CA THR A 37 1.39 12.74 9.19
C THR A 37 1.29 13.41 7.82
N TYR A 38 0.26 13.08 7.03
CA TYR A 38 0.00 13.76 5.77
C TYR A 38 -0.12 15.27 5.95
N LYS A 39 -1.06 15.70 6.80
CA LYS A 39 -1.38 17.13 6.98
C LYS A 39 -0.21 17.94 7.55
N SER A 40 0.54 17.37 8.49
CA SER A 40 1.56 18.11 9.24
C SER A 40 2.95 18.07 8.60
N ILE A 41 3.34 16.94 8.02
CA ILE A 41 4.71 16.69 7.55
C ILE A 41 4.75 16.46 6.05
N LEU A 42 4.13 15.37 5.58
CA LEU A 42 4.30 14.90 4.20
C LEU A 42 3.77 15.93 3.19
N LYS A 43 2.59 16.50 3.40
CA LYS A 43 2.02 17.53 2.50
C LYS A 43 2.94 18.74 2.40
N THR A 44 3.42 19.25 3.53
CA THR A 44 4.36 20.38 3.58
C THR A 44 5.61 20.07 2.76
N ARG A 45 6.15 18.86 2.89
CA ARG A 45 7.35 18.45 2.15
C ARG A 45 7.10 18.27 0.65
N LEU A 46 5.99 17.65 0.26
CA LEU A 46 5.61 17.52 -1.15
C LEU A 46 5.36 18.89 -1.80
N ASP A 47 4.77 19.83 -1.07
CA ASP A 47 4.58 21.22 -1.54
C ASP A 47 5.90 21.96 -1.73
N GLN A 48 6.89 21.74 -0.86
CA GLN A 48 8.23 22.29 -1.05
C GLN A 48 8.90 21.71 -2.31
N LEU A 49 8.77 20.40 -2.52
CA LEU A 49 9.38 19.70 -3.67
C LEU A 49 8.72 20.09 -4.99
N ARG A 50 7.41 20.35 -5.00
CA ARG A 50 6.69 20.77 -6.21
C ARG A 50 6.98 22.21 -6.64
N GLY A 51 7.34 23.07 -5.68
CA GLY A 51 7.40 24.51 -5.90
C GLY A 51 6.05 25.06 -6.36
N THR A 52 6.00 25.67 -7.54
CA THR A 52 4.76 26.21 -8.13
C THR A 52 4.04 25.23 -9.06
N GLY A 53 4.70 24.13 -9.46
CA GLY A 53 4.20 23.17 -10.44
C GLY A 53 3.47 21.97 -9.82
N THR A 54 3.08 21.02 -10.66
CA THR A 54 2.56 19.71 -10.21
C THR A 54 3.73 18.77 -9.96
N LEU A 55 3.77 18.12 -8.79
CA LEU A 55 4.79 17.11 -8.50
C LEU A 55 4.36 15.75 -9.06
N ASP A 56 5.20 15.19 -9.92
CA ASP A 56 5.04 13.81 -10.38
C ASP A 56 5.67 12.83 -9.38
N LEU A 57 4.84 11.98 -8.78
CA LEU A 57 5.28 10.80 -8.04
C LEU A 57 5.31 9.61 -9.00
N ARG A 58 6.50 9.07 -9.26
CA ARG A 58 6.68 7.90 -10.14
C ARG A 58 5.88 6.70 -9.62
N LEU A 59 5.89 6.53 -8.31
CA LEU A 59 5.28 5.41 -7.62
C LEU A 59 4.97 5.84 -6.18
N ALA A 60 3.83 5.39 -5.66
CA ALA A 60 3.58 5.33 -4.22
C ALA A 60 3.57 3.84 -3.83
N ILE A 61 4.16 3.49 -2.68
CA ILE A 61 4.22 2.13 -2.16
C ILE A 61 3.61 2.15 -0.77
N VAL A 62 2.67 1.24 -0.53
CA VAL A 62 2.24 0.86 0.82
C VAL A 62 2.94 -0.46 1.14
N SER A 63 3.88 -0.43 2.10
CA SER A 63 4.60 -1.63 2.53
C SER A 63 3.61 -2.65 3.09
N HIS A 64 2.74 -2.21 4.01
CA HIS A 64 1.64 -2.97 4.59
C HIS A 64 0.54 -2.04 5.11
N ILE A 65 -0.58 -2.63 5.53
CA ILE A 65 -1.81 -1.91 5.87
C ILE A 65 -1.90 -1.41 7.31
N ASP A 66 -0.89 -1.61 8.13
CA ASP A 66 -0.93 -1.15 9.52
C ASP A 66 -1.13 0.38 9.58
N LEU A 67 -1.90 0.82 10.58
CA LEU A 67 -2.41 2.19 10.67
C LEU A 67 -1.30 3.25 10.68
N ASP A 68 -0.15 2.91 11.24
CA ASP A 68 1.03 3.76 11.34
C ASP A 68 1.84 3.86 10.03
N HIS A 69 1.46 3.15 8.97
CA HIS A 69 2.08 3.26 7.65
C HIS A 69 1.11 3.77 6.59
N ILE A 70 -0.09 3.18 6.48
CA ILE A 70 -1.00 3.45 5.36
C ILE A 70 -1.77 4.77 5.49
N THR A 71 -2.02 5.24 6.72
CA THR A 71 -3.00 6.31 6.96
C THR A 71 -2.65 7.60 6.23
N GLY A 72 -1.38 8.02 6.21
CA GLY A 72 -1.00 9.24 5.50
C GLY A 72 -1.15 9.16 3.98
N ILE A 73 -0.95 7.98 3.37
CA ILE A 73 -1.21 7.80 1.94
C ILE A 73 -2.72 7.84 1.67
N LEU A 74 -3.53 7.26 2.56
CA LEU A 74 -4.98 7.34 2.47
C LEU A 74 -5.47 8.79 2.54
N ASP A 75 -4.97 9.58 3.49
CA ASP A 75 -5.29 11.00 3.62
C ASP A 75 -4.87 11.80 2.38
N LEU A 76 -3.71 11.50 1.80
CA LEU A 76 -3.24 12.08 0.54
C LEU A 76 -4.21 11.80 -0.61
N LEU A 77 -4.57 10.53 -0.83
CA LEU A 77 -5.49 10.14 -1.92
C LEU A 77 -6.89 10.73 -1.72
N LYS A 78 -7.40 10.73 -0.49
CA LYS A 78 -8.67 11.37 -0.16
C LYS A 78 -8.65 12.86 -0.52
N ASN A 79 -7.57 13.57 -0.18
CA ASN A 79 -7.43 14.98 -0.54
C ASN A 79 -7.38 15.21 -2.06
N LEU A 80 -6.66 14.37 -2.81
CA LEU A 80 -6.64 14.43 -4.27
C LEU A 80 -8.03 14.18 -4.88
N TYR A 81 -8.80 13.27 -4.31
CA TYR A 81 -10.17 12.96 -4.73
C TYR A 81 -11.12 14.12 -4.47
N GLU A 82 -11.04 14.76 -3.30
CA GLU A 82 -11.81 15.97 -2.98
C GLU A 82 -11.48 17.13 -3.94
N LEU A 83 -10.21 17.32 -4.29
CA LEU A 83 -9.80 18.31 -5.29
C LEU A 83 -10.37 17.99 -6.68
N GLN A 84 -10.31 16.72 -7.11
CA GLN A 84 -10.87 16.28 -8.39
C GLN A 84 -12.37 16.58 -8.50
N ASN A 85 -13.14 16.20 -7.48
CA ASN A 85 -14.60 16.37 -7.49
C ASN A 85 -15.05 17.82 -7.32
N SER A 86 -14.19 18.67 -6.76
CA SER A 86 -14.44 20.11 -6.68
C SER A 86 -13.91 20.89 -7.90
N GLY A 87 -13.41 20.20 -8.93
CA GLY A 87 -12.86 20.82 -10.13
C GLY A 87 -11.58 21.62 -9.89
N LYS A 88 -10.90 21.39 -8.77
CA LYS A 88 -9.65 22.07 -8.40
C LYS A 88 -8.44 21.34 -8.98
N PRO A 89 -7.37 22.06 -9.34
CA PRO A 89 -6.15 21.43 -9.82
C PRO A 89 -5.51 20.56 -8.73
N GLN A 90 -5.06 19.37 -9.10
CA GLN A 90 -4.33 18.48 -8.21
C GLN A 90 -2.85 18.89 -8.14
N PRO A 91 -2.29 19.10 -6.93
CA PRO A 91 -0.90 19.53 -6.77
C PRO A 91 0.12 18.40 -7.02
N TYR A 92 -0.34 17.15 -6.98
CA TYR A 92 0.50 15.96 -7.14
C TYR A 92 -0.17 14.99 -8.12
N ARG A 93 0.64 14.29 -8.91
CA ARG A 93 0.21 13.22 -9.79
C ARG A 93 0.92 11.93 -9.42
N ILE A 94 0.16 10.88 -9.14
CA ILE A 94 0.68 9.56 -8.78
C ILE A 94 0.52 8.64 -9.99
N ARG A 95 1.63 8.16 -10.56
CA ARG A 95 1.58 7.35 -11.79
C ARG A 95 1.13 5.90 -11.53
N SER A 96 1.61 5.31 -10.45
CA SER A 96 1.20 3.99 -9.98
C SER A 96 1.20 3.92 -8.46
N LEU A 97 0.39 3.01 -7.91
CA LEU A 97 0.35 2.67 -6.49
C LEU A 97 0.62 1.17 -6.33
N TRP A 98 1.65 0.81 -5.57
CA TRP A 98 1.86 -0.54 -5.10
C TRP A 98 1.13 -0.76 -3.78
N HIS A 99 0.19 -1.69 -3.80
CA HIS A 99 -0.65 -2.04 -2.65
C HIS A 99 -1.18 -3.46 -2.80
N ASN A 100 -0.78 -4.34 -1.88
CA ASN A 100 -1.33 -5.69 -1.76
C ASN A 100 -2.62 -5.65 -0.92
N SER A 101 -3.70 -5.11 -1.49
CA SER A 101 -5.00 -5.00 -0.81
C SER A 101 -5.53 -6.37 -0.36
N PHE A 102 -6.20 -6.41 0.79
CA PHE A 102 -6.82 -7.63 1.32
C PHE A 102 -7.75 -8.32 0.31
N GLU A 103 -8.50 -7.58 -0.50
CA GLU A 103 -9.39 -8.15 -1.51
C GLU A 103 -8.62 -8.91 -2.60
N LYS A 104 -7.44 -8.41 -2.98
CA LYS A 104 -6.59 -9.11 -3.95
C LYS A 104 -5.92 -10.33 -3.29
N LEU A 105 -5.55 -10.25 -2.01
CA LEU A 105 -4.98 -11.35 -1.22
C LEU A 105 -5.98 -12.48 -0.96
N ALA A 106 -7.22 -12.15 -0.61
CA ALA A 106 -8.28 -13.11 -0.31
C ALA A 106 -8.88 -13.74 -1.59
N GLY A 107 -8.13 -13.77 -2.70
CA GLY A 107 -8.51 -14.47 -3.92
C GLY A 107 -9.78 -13.94 -4.59
N VAL A 108 -10.16 -12.67 -4.37
CA VAL A 108 -11.43 -12.11 -4.85
C VAL A 108 -11.35 -11.82 -6.36
N LYS A 109 -11.14 -12.86 -7.18
CA LYS A 109 -11.63 -12.89 -8.54
C LYS A 109 -13.16 -13.04 -8.42
N LYS A 110 -13.89 -11.96 -8.72
CA LYS A 110 -15.38 -11.84 -8.72
C LYS A 110 -16.15 -11.84 -7.38
N ALA A 111 -15.54 -12.04 -6.22
CA ALA A 111 -16.32 -12.12 -4.97
C ALA A 111 -16.66 -10.77 -4.26
N ALA A 112 -16.14 -9.62 -4.71
CA ALA A 112 -16.44 -8.33 -4.07
C ALA A 112 -17.90 -7.89 -4.28
N VAL A 113 -18.57 -8.43 -5.30
CA VAL A 113 -19.96 -8.11 -5.63
C VAL A 113 -20.94 -9.11 -4.98
N GLU A 114 -20.49 -10.30 -4.58
CA GLU A 114 -21.38 -11.37 -4.06
C GLU A 114 -21.13 -11.76 -2.59
N ASN A 115 -19.96 -11.46 -2.02
CA ASN A 115 -19.58 -12.02 -0.72
C ASN A 115 -19.73 -11.01 0.43
N LYS A 116 -20.85 -11.13 1.17
CA LYS A 116 -21.22 -10.22 2.28
C LYS A 116 -20.17 -10.11 3.40
N ALA A 117 -19.20 -11.02 3.52
CA ALA A 117 -18.13 -11.00 4.53
C ALA A 117 -17.01 -10.04 4.21
N VAL A 118 -16.49 -10.17 2.99
CA VAL A 118 -15.55 -9.20 2.43
C VAL A 118 -16.26 -7.85 2.34
N GLY A 119 -17.50 -7.84 1.83
CA GLY A 119 -18.34 -6.65 1.81
C GLY A 119 -18.52 -6.00 3.18
N ALA A 120 -18.64 -6.74 4.29
CA ALA A 120 -18.79 -6.16 5.63
C ALA A 120 -17.46 -5.65 6.23
N ALA A 121 -16.35 -6.36 6.00
CA ALA A 121 -15.01 -5.89 6.38
C ALA A 121 -14.58 -4.64 5.59
N VAL A 122 -14.99 -4.57 4.33
CA VAL A 122 -14.68 -3.48 3.37
C VAL A 122 -15.65 -2.28 3.50
N SER A 123 -16.96 -2.52 3.59
CA SER A 123 -17.98 -1.44 3.64
C SER A 123 -18.03 -0.70 4.97
N GLY A 124 -17.36 -1.23 6.02
CA GLY A 124 -17.43 -0.63 7.35
C GLY A 124 -18.83 -0.59 7.94
N SER A 125 -19.76 -1.46 7.49
CA SER A 125 -20.99 -1.74 8.25
C SER A 125 -20.60 -1.94 9.70
N PRO A 126 -21.26 -1.31 10.69
CA PRO A 126 -20.77 -1.25 12.06
C PRO A 126 -20.54 -2.66 12.57
N ILE A 127 -19.29 -3.10 12.50
CA ILE A 127 -18.81 -4.25 13.23
C ILE A 127 -19.03 -3.80 14.66
N ALA A 128 -19.84 -4.52 15.42
CA ALA A 128 -19.89 -4.31 16.86
C ALA A 128 -18.50 -4.65 17.39
N LEU A 129 -17.60 -3.66 17.39
CA LEU A 129 -16.24 -3.75 17.92
C LEU A 129 -16.27 -3.84 19.46
N ALA A 130 -17.44 -3.58 20.05
CA ALA A 130 -17.73 -3.79 21.46
C ALA A 130 -17.48 -5.26 21.83
N GLY A 131 -16.51 -5.51 22.70
CA GLY A 131 -16.13 -6.85 23.17
C GLY A 131 -14.96 -7.50 22.41
N LEU A 132 -14.46 -6.92 21.32
CA LEU A 132 -13.23 -7.40 20.65
C LEU A 132 -11.98 -6.90 21.37
N LYS A 133 -10.91 -7.70 21.33
CA LYS A 133 -9.57 -7.29 21.78
C LYS A 133 -9.05 -6.16 20.89
N ASP A 134 -8.28 -5.23 21.46
CA ASP A 134 -7.83 -4.03 20.73
C ASP A 134 -6.96 -4.36 19.51
N LYS A 135 -6.15 -5.42 19.57
CA LYS A 135 -5.41 -5.94 18.41
C LYS A 135 -6.33 -6.25 17.22
N VAL A 136 -7.47 -6.91 17.47
CA VAL A 136 -8.43 -7.25 16.41
C VAL A 136 -9.09 -5.99 15.84
N LYS A 137 -9.39 -5.00 16.69
CA LYS A 137 -9.94 -3.72 16.23
C LYS A 137 -8.96 -2.98 15.31
N ALA A 138 -7.68 -2.93 15.67
CA ALA A 138 -6.63 -2.30 14.87
C ALA A 138 -6.48 -2.98 13.51
N VAL A 139 -6.52 -4.31 13.47
CA VAL A 139 -6.45 -5.07 12.22
C VAL A 139 -7.69 -4.84 11.34
N VAL A 140 -8.90 -4.80 11.91
CA VAL A 140 -10.12 -4.46 11.17
C VAL A 140 -10.04 -3.05 10.56
N ALA A 141 -9.56 -2.07 11.32
CA ALA A 141 -9.37 -0.71 10.84
C ALA A 141 -8.34 -0.65 9.70
N SER A 142 -7.25 -1.40 9.82
CA SER A 142 -6.19 -1.53 8.81
C SER A 142 -6.72 -2.10 7.49
N VAL A 143 -7.53 -3.16 7.54
CA VAL A 143 -8.18 -3.75 6.35
C VAL A 143 -9.12 -2.75 5.68
N LYS A 144 -9.92 -2.02 6.48
CA LYS A 144 -10.81 -0.98 5.97
C LYS A 144 -10.04 0.11 5.23
N GLN A 145 -8.97 0.64 5.85
CA GLN A 145 -8.12 1.66 5.21
C GLN A 145 -7.48 1.13 3.93
N GLY A 146 -7.02 -0.12 3.92
CA GLY A 146 -6.50 -0.78 2.72
C GLY A 146 -7.52 -0.80 1.58
N SER A 147 -8.80 -1.05 1.88
CA SER A 147 -9.87 -1.03 0.89
C SER A 147 -10.21 0.39 0.41
N GLU A 148 -10.35 1.34 1.34
CA GLU A 148 -10.62 2.74 1.01
C GLU A 148 -9.52 3.32 0.12
N LEU A 149 -8.25 3.03 0.43
CA LEU A 149 -7.10 3.43 -0.37
C LEU A 149 -7.21 2.90 -1.81
N ARG A 150 -7.51 1.61 -1.96
CA ARG A 150 -7.71 0.97 -3.26
C ARG A 150 -8.84 1.64 -4.05
N ASN A 151 -9.95 1.96 -3.39
CA ASN A 151 -11.10 2.60 -4.03
C ASN A 151 -10.79 4.03 -4.48
N TYR A 152 -10.12 4.84 -3.66
CA TYR A 152 -9.66 6.16 -4.08
C TYR A 152 -8.69 6.09 -5.25
N ALA A 153 -7.76 5.12 -5.24
CA ALA A 153 -6.82 4.94 -6.36
C ALA A 153 -7.57 4.68 -7.68
N ILE A 154 -8.61 3.84 -7.66
CA ILE A 154 -9.45 3.56 -8.83
C ILE A 154 -10.20 4.83 -9.28
N GLN A 155 -10.83 5.55 -8.35
CA GLN A 155 -11.58 6.78 -8.65
C GLN A 155 -10.69 7.89 -9.23
N LEU A 156 -9.45 7.97 -8.76
CA LEU A 156 -8.43 8.90 -9.26
C LEU A 156 -7.78 8.45 -10.58
N GLY A 157 -8.09 7.25 -11.07
CA GLY A 157 -7.45 6.67 -12.25
C GLY A 157 -5.98 6.26 -12.05
N ILE A 158 -5.55 6.08 -10.79
CA ILE A 158 -4.20 5.63 -10.45
C ILE A 158 -4.09 4.13 -10.71
N LYS A 159 -3.07 3.71 -11.47
CA LYS A 159 -2.87 2.30 -11.80
C LYS A 159 -2.32 1.53 -10.61
N LEU A 160 -3.11 0.57 -10.11
CA LEU A 160 -2.68 -0.35 -9.05
C LEU A 160 -1.69 -1.38 -9.60
N ASN A 161 -0.56 -1.54 -8.91
CA ASN A 161 0.49 -2.53 -9.17
C ASN A 161 0.86 -2.61 -10.67
N ALA A 162 1.04 -1.47 -11.33
CA ALA A 162 1.14 -1.41 -12.79
C ALA A 162 2.35 -2.20 -13.32
N GLU A 163 3.47 -2.11 -12.60
CA GLU A 163 4.73 -2.78 -12.93
C GLU A 163 4.68 -4.31 -12.76
N THR A 164 3.67 -4.84 -12.06
CA THR A 164 3.35 -6.28 -11.99
C THR A 164 2.09 -6.63 -12.77
N LYS A 165 1.64 -5.77 -13.69
CA LYS A 165 0.42 -5.95 -14.50
C LYS A 165 -0.85 -6.12 -13.67
N GLY A 166 -0.93 -5.47 -12.51
CA GLY A 166 -2.07 -5.54 -11.59
C GLY A 166 -2.08 -6.77 -10.68
N GLU A 167 -1.01 -7.57 -10.69
CA GLU A 167 -0.84 -8.70 -9.77
C GLU A 167 -0.21 -8.28 -8.45
N LEU A 168 -0.28 -9.16 -7.45
CA LEU A 168 0.34 -8.93 -6.14
C LEU A 168 1.85 -8.73 -6.30
N VAL A 169 2.38 -7.79 -5.53
CA VAL A 169 3.82 -7.57 -5.41
C VAL A 169 4.33 -8.58 -4.39
N CYS A 170 5.02 -9.61 -4.85
CA CYS A 170 5.54 -10.70 -4.03
C CYS A 170 6.73 -11.37 -4.72
N THR A 171 7.51 -12.13 -3.97
CA THR A 171 8.57 -12.99 -4.54
C THR A 171 7.97 -14.25 -5.14
N PRO A 172 8.54 -14.79 -6.21
CA PRO A 172 8.14 -16.09 -6.75
C PRO A 172 8.54 -17.21 -5.78
N VAL A 173 7.92 -18.38 -5.91
CA VAL A 173 8.33 -19.60 -5.18
C VAL A 173 9.81 -19.96 -5.44
N THR A 174 10.29 -19.73 -6.67
CA THR A 174 11.68 -19.98 -7.04
C THR A 174 12.28 -18.80 -7.81
N GLY A 175 13.56 -18.51 -7.57
CA GLY A 175 14.28 -17.42 -8.22
C GLY A 175 14.07 -16.05 -7.55
N ARG A 176 14.28 -14.98 -8.32
CA ARG A 176 14.13 -13.59 -7.88
C ARG A 176 13.17 -12.86 -8.81
N LYS A 177 12.39 -11.93 -8.28
CA LYS A 177 11.59 -10.99 -9.09
C LYS A 177 12.24 -9.63 -9.07
N ILE A 178 12.76 -9.23 -10.23
CA ILE A 178 13.36 -7.92 -10.46
C ILE A 178 12.41 -7.15 -11.36
N ILE A 179 11.98 -5.97 -10.90
CA ILE A 179 11.02 -5.12 -11.58
C ILE A 179 11.73 -3.84 -12.01
N PRO A 180 11.83 -3.55 -13.33
CA PRO A 180 12.30 -2.26 -13.80
C PRO A 180 11.29 -1.17 -13.46
N ILE A 181 11.71 -0.18 -12.68
CA ILE A 181 10.86 0.96 -12.26
C ILE A 181 11.05 2.13 -13.22
N ASP A 182 12.29 2.40 -13.61
CA ASP A 182 12.62 3.47 -14.53
C ASP A 182 13.87 3.06 -15.32
N LEU A 183 13.66 2.59 -16.56
CA LEU A 183 14.74 2.09 -17.42
C LEU A 183 15.72 3.20 -17.80
N ASP A 184 15.22 4.41 -18.04
CA ASP A 184 16.03 5.55 -18.45
C ASP A 184 16.96 6.01 -17.31
N ALA A 185 16.45 5.97 -16.07
CA ALA A 185 17.25 6.25 -14.88
C ALA A 185 18.09 5.04 -14.40
N GLY A 186 17.82 3.83 -14.90
CA GLY A 186 18.45 2.59 -14.44
C GLY A 186 18.01 2.15 -13.04
N LEU A 187 16.77 2.46 -12.64
CA LEU A 187 16.20 2.06 -11.34
C LEU A 187 15.44 0.73 -11.46
N THR A 188 15.83 -0.25 -10.65
CA THR A 188 15.19 -1.55 -10.56
C THR A 188 14.92 -1.92 -9.10
N PHE A 189 13.79 -2.58 -8.84
CA PHE A 189 13.47 -3.13 -7.52
C PHE A 189 13.50 -4.66 -7.56
N THR A 190 14.33 -5.25 -6.73
CA THR A 190 14.25 -6.68 -6.42
C THR A 190 13.27 -6.87 -5.27
N ILE A 191 12.20 -7.63 -5.48
CA ILE A 191 11.24 -7.95 -4.42
C ILE A 191 11.86 -9.01 -3.50
N VAL A 192 11.91 -8.69 -2.21
CA VAL A 192 12.45 -9.53 -1.13
C VAL A 192 11.31 -10.18 -0.33
N GLY A 193 10.18 -9.49 -0.21
CA GLY A 193 8.97 -9.96 0.48
C GLY A 193 7.72 -9.24 -0.03
N PRO A 194 6.52 -9.77 0.26
CA PRO A 194 6.27 -11.07 0.89
C PRO A 194 6.53 -12.22 -0.09
N ARG A 195 6.71 -13.44 0.40
CA ARG A 195 6.81 -14.63 -0.46
C ARG A 195 5.43 -15.05 -0.94
N GLU A 196 5.33 -15.54 -2.18
CA GLU A 196 4.07 -16.07 -2.72
C GLU A 196 3.44 -17.13 -1.81
N GLY A 197 4.25 -18.01 -1.21
CA GLY A 197 3.78 -19.01 -0.24
C GLY A 197 3.16 -18.39 1.03
N GLU A 198 3.71 -17.27 1.52
CA GLU A 198 3.17 -16.57 2.69
C GLU A 198 1.81 -15.93 2.36
N LEU A 199 1.66 -15.39 1.15
CA LEU A 199 0.36 -14.89 0.68
C LEU A 199 -0.66 -16.01 0.49
N GLN A 200 -0.22 -17.17 -0.01
CA GLN A 200 -1.07 -18.35 -0.14
C GLN A 200 -1.53 -18.89 1.22
N ASP A 201 -0.67 -18.84 2.24
CA ASP A 201 -1.02 -19.24 3.60
C ASP A 201 -2.06 -18.31 4.22
N LEU A 202 -1.96 -17.00 3.97
CA LEU A 202 -2.98 -16.03 4.36
C LEU A 202 -4.32 -16.32 3.68
N GLU A 203 -4.32 -16.60 2.37
CA GLU A 203 -5.53 -17.00 1.64
C GLU A 203 -6.12 -18.31 2.20
N ASN A 204 -5.28 -19.31 2.48
CA ASN A 204 -5.70 -20.59 3.03
C ASN A 204 -6.32 -20.44 4.43
N GLU A 205 -5.75 -19.60 5.31
CA GLU A 205 -6.34 -19.32 6.61
C GLU A 205 -7.68 -18.57 6.50
N TRP A 206 -7.84 -17.72 5.48
CA TRP A 206 -9.12 -17.07 5.19
C TRP A 206 -10.19 -18.11 4.83
N GLU A 207 -9.87 -19.03 3.92
CA GLU A 207 -10.76 -20.13 3.56
C GLU A 207 -11.12 -21.01 4.76
N LYS A 208 -10.13 -21.35 5.61
CA LYS A 208 -10.38 -22.12 6.83
C LYS A 208 -11.26 -21.37 7.83
N SER A 209 -11.08 -20.07 8.02
CA SER A 209 -11.95 -19.28 8.91
C SER A 209 -13.39 -19.17 8.37
N LYS A 210 -13.58 -19.17 7.04
CA LYS A 210 -14.91 -19.34 6.45
C LYS A 210 -15.49 -20.74 6.73
N ALA A 211 -14.71 -21.80 6.56
CA ALA A 211 -15.17 -23.18 6.79
C ALA A 211 -15.48 -23.48 8.27
N ARG A 212 -14.73 -22.88 9.21
CA ARG A 212 -14.94 -22.99 10.66
C ARG A 212 -16.14 -22.17 11.17
N ALA A 213 -16.69 -21.29 10.34
CA ALA A 213 -17.81 -20.44 10.70
C ALA A 213 -19.04 -21.29 11.04
N LYS A 214 -19.65 -21.04 12.21
CA LYS A 214 -20.96 -21.65 12.53
C LYS A 214 -21.97 -21.26 11.44
N ALA A 215 -22.96 -22.11 11.15
CA ALA A 215 -23.96 -21.87 10.10
C ALA A 215 -24.74 -20.53 10.21
N LYS A 216 -24.70 -19.86 11.37
CA LYS A 216 -25.30 -18.53 11.62
C LYS A 216 -24.27 -17.43 11.91
N ALA A 217 -22.98 -17.71 11.73
CA ALA A 217 -21.94 -16.72 11.96
C ALA A 217 -22.11 -15.57 10.98
N THR A 218 -22.09 -14.35 11.52
CA THR A 218 -22.17 -13.18 10.66
C THR A 218 -20.89 -13.06 9.84
N PRO A 219 -20.97 -12.47 8.64
CA PRO A 219 -19.80 -12.22 7.82
C PRO A 219 -18.68 -11.44 8.56
N GLN A 220 -19.08 -10.57 9.51
CA GLN A 220 -18.20 -9.83 10.42
C GLN A 220 -17.48 -10.73 11.44
N ALA A 221 -18.16 -11.74 11.98
CA ALA A 221 -17.56 -12.67 12.94
C ALA A 221 -16.49 -13.55 12.29
N ILE A 222 -16.67 -13.89 11.01
CA ILE A 222 -15.69 -14.64 10.20
C ILE A 222 -14.43 -13.79 9.97
N ALA A 223 -14.63 -12.53 9.58
CA ALA A 223 -13.52 -11.57 9.43
C ALA A 223 -12.77 -11.36 10.74
N ALA A 224 -13.47 -11.16 11.86
CA ALA A 224 -12.83 -10.98 13.16
C ALA A 224 -12.04 -12.23 13.62
N ASP A 225 -12.53 -13.45 13.39
CA ASP A 225 -11.79 -14.69 13.71
C ASP A 225 -10.52 -14.82 12.87
N TYR A 226 -10.61 -14.56 11.55
CA TYR A 226 -9.45 -14.56 10.67
C TYR A 226 -8.39 -13.55 11.13
N LEU A 227 -8.79 -12.29 11.34
CA LEU A 227 -7.89 -11.20 11.75
C LEU A 227 -7.32 -11.39 13.16
N ASN A 228 -7.95 -12.20 14.01
CA ASN A 228 -7.40 -12.59 15.31
C ASN A 228 -6.33 -13.68 15.21
N ARG A 229 -6.29 -14.44 14.11
CA ARG A 229 -5.38 -15.58 13.91
C ARG A 229 -4.23 -15.24 12.97
N THR A 230 -4.40 -14.27 12.09
CA THR A 230 -3.38 -13.86 11.12
C THR A 230 -2.74 -12.54 11.51
N VAL A 231 -1.42 -12.45 11.43
CA VAL A 231 -0.67 -11.19 11.56
C VAL A 231 -0.62 -10.51 10.18
N PRO A 232 -1.19 -9.30 10.00
CA PRO A 232 -1.23 -8.62 8.70
C PRO A 232 0.15 -8.31 8.10
N ASN A 233 1.16 -8.18 8.97
CA ASN A 233 2.53 -7.84 8.61
C ASN A 233 3.23 -8.94 7.78
N LEU A 234 2.59 -10.11 7.59
CA LEU A 234 3.09 -11.19 6.73
C LEU A 234 2.95 -10.89 5.23
N SER A 235 2.22 -9.83 4.84
CA SER A 235 2.11 -9.40 3.42
C SER A 235 2.97 -8.18 3.06
N SER A 236 3.95 -7.83 3.91
CA SER A 236 4.75 -6.62 3.75
C SER A 236 5.61 -6.65 2.51
N ILE A 237 5.45 -5.67 1.64
CA ILE A 237 6.28 -5.50 0.45
C ILE A 237 7.66 -5.06 0.93
N VAL A 238 8.68 -5.90 0.77
CA VAL A 238 10.09 -5.59 1.07
C VAL A 238 10.87 -5.52 -0.23
N ILE A 239 11.66 -4.47 -0.43
CA ILE A 239 12.37 -4.25 -1.69
C ILE A 239 13.86 -3.94 -1.48
N LEU A 240 14.70 -4.52 -2.34
CA LEU A 240 16.05 -4.03 -2.58
C LEU A 240 16.00 -3.11 -3.80
N ALA A 241 16.08 -1.81 -3.56
CA ALA A 241 16.16 -0.80 -4.59
C ALA A 241 17.59 -0.66 -5.11
N GLU A 242 17.78 -0.78 -6.42
CA GLU A 242 19.08 -0.67 -7.06
C GLU A 242 19.05 0.40 -8.16
N LEU A 243 19.97 1.35 -8.10
CA LEU A 243 20.18 2.36 -9.14
C LEU A 243 21.53 2.13 -9.82
N LYS A 244 21.50 1.87 -11.13
CA LYS A 244 22.70 1.68 -11.95
C LYS A 244 22.77 2.74 -13.06
N THR A 245 23.75 3.63 -12.96
CA THR A 245 24.02 4.67 -13.98
C THR A 245 25.31 4.35 -14.72
N GLY A 246 25.21 4.02 -16.01
CA GLY A 246 26.37 3.72 -16.86
C GLY A 246 27.18 2.49 -16.38
N GLY A 247 28.51 2.56 -16.51
CA GLY A 247 29.44 1.48 -16.13
C GLY A 247 29.79 1.40 -14.64
N SER A 248 29.18 2.23 -13.79
CA SER A 248 29.47 2.26 -12.36
C SER A 248 28.86 1.07 -11.59
N LYS A 249 29.40 0.78 -10.40
CA LYS A 249 28.79 -0.20 -9.48
C LYS A 249 27.40 0.31 -9.06
N PRO A 250 26.38 -0.57 -8.99
CA PRO A 250 25.04 -0.16 -8.59
C PRO A 250 25.04 0.32 -7.14
N LYS A 251 24.25 1.36 -6.87
CA LYS A 251 23.91 1.78 -5.50
C LYS A 251 22.67 1.02 -5.06
N GLN A 252 22.63 0.59 -3.80
CA GLN A 252 21.58 -0.29 -3.30
C GLN A 252 21.02 0.24 -1.98
N MET A 253 19.72 0.07 -1.76
CA MET A 253 19.02 0.34 -0.50
C MET A 253 18.03 -0.79 -0.24
N LEU A 254 18.09 -1.42 0.93
CA LEU A 254 17.01 -2.27 1.40
C LEU A 254 15.96 -1.36 2.04
N LEU A 255 14.71 -1.46 1.59
CA LEU A 255 13.61 -0.61 2.03
C LEU A 255 12.46 -1.49 2.53
N THR A 256 11.73 -0.90 3.50
CA THR A 256 10.60 -1.39 4.31
C THR A 256 10.99 -2.09 5.60
#